data_AF-A0A942AAQ4-F1
#
_entry.id   AF-A0A942AAQ4-F1
#
_cell.length_a   1.000
_cell.length_b   1.000
_cell.length_c   1.000
_cell.angle_alpha   90.00
_cell.angle_beta   90.00
_cell.angle_gamma   90.00
#
_symmetry.space_group_name_H-M   'P 1'
#
loop_
_entity.id
_entity.type
_entity.pdbx_description
1 polymer ?
#
loop_
_entity_poly.entity_id
_entity_poly.type
_entity_poly.pdbx_seq_one_letter_code
_entity_poly.pdbx_strand_id
1 'polypeptide(L)'
;MTWDQLLPMLWEGTVETLYMNLWSSAIAYLIGLPLGVLLVVTRRGGIMPSVTFNAILGVAINFLRSIPFVIMIAVLFPVTR
;
A
#
# COMPACT_ATOMS: atom_id res chain seq x y z
N MET A 1 4.41 15.86 -32.46
CA MET A 1 5.38 15.10 -31.65
C MET A 1 6.12 14.16 -32.58
N THR A 2 7.40 14.43 -32.80
CA THR A 2 8.31 13.52 -33.51
C THR A 2 8.83 12.46 -32.55
N TRP A 3 9.31 11.32 -33.07
CA TRP A 3 9.86 10.22 -32.26
C TRP A 3 11.01 10.66 -31.35
N ASP A 4 11.77 11.66 -31.77
CA ASP A 4 12.87 12.27 -31.00
C ASP A 4 12.39 13.01 -29.74
N GLN A 5 11.12 13.45 -29.71
CA GLN A 5 10.50 14.08 -28.54
C GLN A 5 9.74 13.07 -27.67
N LEU A 6 9.20 12.01 -28.27
CA LEU A 6 8.45 10.99 -27.55
C LEU A 6 9.36 10.09 -26.70
N LEU A 7 10.52 9.71 -27.22
CA LEU A 7 11.47 8.82 -26.52
C LEU A 7 11.92 9.40 -25.16
N PRO A 8 12.34 10.67 -25.06
CA PRO A 8 12.67 11.28 -23.77
C PRO A 8 11.50 11.31 -22.78
N MET A 9 10.29 11.67 -23.25
CA MET A 9 9.11 11.76 -22.39
C MET A 9 8.69 10.39 -21.83
N LEU A 10 8.74 9.35 -22.66
CA LEU A 10 8.45 7.98 -22.22
C LEU A 10 9.50 7.47 -21.24
N TRP A 11 10.78 7.80 -21.47
CA TRP A 11 11.85 7.43 -20.56
C TRP A 11 11.67 8.10 -19.19
N GLU A 12 11.43 9.41 -19.17
CA GLU A 12 11.20 10.18 -17.95
C GLU A 12 9.99 9.64 -17.18
N GLY A 13 8.85 9.46 -17.83
CA GLY A 13 7.65 8.90 -17.18
C GLY A 13 7.85 7.48 -16.66
N THR A 14 8.67 6.67 -17.33
CA THR A 14 9.03 5.31 -16.84
C THR A 14 9.85 5.39 -15.56
N VAL A 15 10.84 6.30 -15.52
CA VAL A 15 11.68 6.51 -14.34
C VAL A 15 10.86 7.05 -13.17
N GLU A 16 9.96 8.00 -13.41
CA GLU A 16 9.06 8.54 -12.38
C GLU A 16 8.14 7.46 -11.81
N THR A 17 7.53 6.65 -12.69
CA THR A 17 6.66 5.54 -12.27
C THR A 17 7.44 4.52 -11.43
N LEU A 18 8.65 4.18 -11.85
CA LEU A 18 9.50 3.25 -11.11
C LEU A 18 9.90 3.82 -9.75
N TYR A 19 10.29 5.09 -9.70
CA TYR A 19 10.65 5.79 -8.47
C TYR A 19 9.47 5.79 -7.47
N MET A 20 8.28 6.19 -7.92
CA MET A 20 7.07 6.20 -7.09
C MET A 20 6.71 4.80 -6.60
N ASN A 21 6.75 3.80 -7.48
CA ASN A 21 6.39 2.43 -7.15
C ASN A 21 7.36 1.81 -6.15
N LEU A 22 8.67 2.02 -6.31
CA LEU A 22 9.69 1.48 -5.41
C LEU A 22 9.53 2.01 -3.99
N TRP A 23 9.37 3.32 -3.84
CA TRP A 23 9.15 3.93 -2.51
C TRP A 23 7.83 3.49 -1.88
N SER A 24 6.74 3.48 -2.65
CA SER A 24 5.43 3.04 -2.16
C SER A 24 5.47 1.58 -1.72
N SER A 25 6.12 0.72 -2.51
CA SER A 25 6.30 -0.69 -2.19
C SER A 25 7.15 -0.88 -0.94
N ALA A 26 8.27 -0.15 -0.81
CA ALA A 26 9.14 -0.23 0.36
C ALA A 26 8.39 0.11 1.66
N ILE A 27 7.62 1.20 1.66
CA ILE A 27 6.80 1.62 2.81
C ILE A 27 5.69 0.59 3.08
N ALA A 28 5.02 0.12 2.03
CA ALA A 28 3.98 -0.90 2.14
C ALA A 28 4.53 -2.20 2.74
N TYR A 29 5.73 -2.63 2.38
CA TYR A 29 6.39 -3.79 2.98
C TYR A 29 6.79 -3.52 4.43
N LEU A 30 7.38 -2.36 4.72
CA LEU A 30 7.83 -2.00 6.07
C LEU A 30 6.69 -2.04 7.10
N ILE A 31 5.48 -1.63 6.71
CA ILE A 31 4.30 -1.62 7.58
C ILE A 31 3.49 -2.91 7.43
N GLY A 32 3.25 -3.34 6.19
CA GLY A 32 2.41 -4.48 5.86
C GLY A 32 2.97 -5.82 6.33
N LEU A 33 4.29 -6.04 6.28
CA LEU A 33 4.90 -7.27 6.78
C LEU A 33 4.70 -7.44 8.29
N PRO A 34 5.07 -6.46 9.15
CA PRO A 34 4.80 -6.58 10.59
C PRO A 34 3.33 -6.81 10.91
N LEU A 35 2.41 -6.07 10.27
CA LEU A 35 0.97 -6.26 10.50
C LEU A 35 0.48 -7.64 10.06
N GLY A 36 0.97 -8.14 8.93
CA GLY A 36 0.67 -9.49 8.45
C GLY A 36 1.21 -10.58 9.38
N VAL A 37 2.44 -10.44 9.85
CA VAL A 37 3.04 -11.36 10.83
C VAL A 37 2.26 -11.34 12.14
N LEU A 38 1.87 -10.15 12.64
CA LEU A 38 1.05 -10.02 13.85
C LEU A 38 -0.30 -10.73 13.70
N LEU A 39 -0.97 -10.62 12.55
CA LEU A 39 -2.21 -11.37 12.29
C LEU A 39 -1.98 -12.89 12.31
N VAL A 40 -0.86 -13.39 11.80
CA VAL A 40 -0.56 -14.82 11.82
C VAL A 40 -0.21 -15.31 13.23
N VAL A 41 0.57 -14.53 13.98
CA VAL A 41 0.99 -14.86 15.36
C VAL A 41 -0.19 -14.84 16.33
N THR A 42 -1.12 -13.90 16.15
CA THR A 42 -2.25 -13.67 17.06
C THR A 42 -3.51 -14.47 16.75
N ARG A 43 -3.52 -15.24 15.66
CA ARG A 43 -4.65 -16.09 15.29
C ARG A 43 -4.94 -17.15 16.35
N ARG A 44 -6.16 -17.70 16.35
CA ARG A 44 -6.52 -18.87 17.18
C ARG A 44 -5.61 -20.04 16.82
N GLY A 45 -4.87 -20.57 17.81
CA GLY A 45 -3.85 -21.62 17.60
C GLY A 45 -2.49 -21.11 17.06
N GLY A 46 -2.27 -19.78 17.06
CA GLY A 46 -0.97 -19.17 16.80
C GLY A 46 -0.03 -19.19 18.00
N ILE A 47 1.14 -18.56 17.86
CA ILE A 47 2.18 -18.50 18.91
C ILE A 47 1.71 -17.70 20.12
N MET A 48 0.97 -16.60 19.91
CA MET A 48 0.42 -15.77 20.97
C MET A 48 -1.06 -15.47 20.68
N PRO A 49 -1.97 -16.42 20.94
CA PRO A 49 -3.37 -16.27 20.56
C PRO A 49 -4.03 -15.07 21.23
N SER A 50 -4.51 -14.11 20.44
CA SER A 50 -5.29 -12.96 20.92
C SER A 50 -6.43 -12.69 19.95
N VAL A 51 -7.56 -13.35 20.19
CA VAL A 51 -8.72 -13.36 19.28
C VAL A 51 -9.29 -11.96 19.08
N THR A 52 -9.41 -11.18 20.15
CA THR A 52 -9.96 -9.83 20.09
C THR A 52 -9.04 -8.89 19.32
N PHE A 53 -7.73 -8.92 19.60
CA PHE A 53 -6.75 -8.11 18.87
C PHE A 53 -6.72 -8.48 17.38
N ASN A 54 -6.69 -9.78 17.08
CA ASN A 54 -6.69 -10.28 15.71
C ASN A 54 -7.95 -9.85 14.94
N ALA A 55 -9.12 -9.90 15.58
CA ALA A 55 -10.38 -9.46 14.99
C ALA A 55 -10.38 -7.95 14.69
N ILE A 56 -9.98 -7.10 15.63
CA ILE A 56 -9.93 -5.64 15.43
C ILE A 56 -8.94 -5.29 14.32
N LEU A 57 -7.72 -5.83 14.39
CA LEU A 57 -6.69 -5.59 13.39
C LEU A 57 -7.13 -6.09 12.01
N GLY A 58 -7.76 -7.26 11.96
CA GLY A 58 -8.30 -7.83 10.72
C GLY A 58 -9.40 -6.96 10.12
N VAL A 59 -10.33 -6.46 10.93
CA VAL A 59 -11.37 -5.52 10.46
C VAL A 59 -10.76 -4.25 9.90
N ALA A 60 -9.79 -3.64 10.61
CA ALA A 60 -9.11 -2.43 10.15
C ALA A 60 -8.40 -2.64 8.80
N ILE A 61 -7.63 -3.73 8.67
CA ILE A 61 -6.93 -4.08 7.42
C ILE A 61 -7.92 -4.37 6.29
N ASN A 62 -9.00 -5.11 6.56
CA ASN A 62 -10.02 -5.41 5.56
C ASN A 62 -10.75 -4.16 5.10
N PHE A 63 -11.04 -3.23 6.02
CA PHE A 63 -11.64 -1.95 5.70
C PHE A 63 -10.73 -1.13 4.77
N LEU A 64 -9.45 -0.94 5.12
CA LEU A 64 -8.50 -0.23 4.25
C LEU A 64 -8.40 -0.88 2.87
N ARG A 65 -8.34 -2.22 2.79
CA ARG A 65 -8.26 -2.96 1.52
C ARG A 65 -9.52 -2.85 0.67
N SER A 66 -10.68 -2.64 1.27
CA SER A 66 -11.95 -2.50 0.54
C SER A 66 -12.15 -1.14 -0.11
N ILE A 67 -11.38 -0.11 0.29
CA ILE A 67 -11.48 1.23 -0.29
C ILE A 67 -10.90 1.20 -1.72
N PRO A 68 -11.70 1.53 -2.76
CA PRO A 68 -11.19 1.65 -4.12
C PRO A 68 -10.14 2.75 -4.22
N PHE A 69 -9.11 2.53 -5.04
CA PHE A 69 -8.00 3.47 -5.22
C PHE A 69 -8.46 4.89 -5.61
N VAL A 70 -9.48 5.00 -6.48
CA VAL A 70 -10.06 6.30 -6.90
C VAL A 70 -10.62 7.09 -5.72
N ILE A 71 -11.28 6.41 -4.77
CA ILE A 71 -11.83 7.06 -3.57
C ILE A 71 -10.69 7.48 -2.65
N MET A 72 -9.66 6.64 -2.50
CA MET A 72 -8.49 6.96 -1.68
C MET A 72 -7.75 8.21 -2.18
N ILE A 73 -7.60 8.39 -3.50
CA ILE A 73 -7.06 9.64 -4.07
C ILE A 73 -7.91 10.85 -3.66
N ALA A 74 -9.23 10.77 -3.80
CA ALA A 74 -10.12 11.87 -3.44
C ALA A 74 -10.02 12.25 -1.95
N VAL A 75 -9.86 11.26 -1.06
CA VAL A 75 -9.66 11.46 0.38
C VAL A 75 -8.28 12.06 0.70
N LEU A 76 -7.25 11.72 -0.09
CA LEU A 76 -5.88 12.22 0.09
C LEU A 76 -5.63 13.59 -0.55
N PHE A 77 -6.49 14.04 -1.47
CA PHE A 77 -6.41 15.34 -2.12
C PHE A 77 -6.12 16.53 -1.17
N PRO A 78 -6.78 16.68 0.01
CA PRO A 78 -6.47 17.77 0.94
C PRO A 78 -5.10 17.65 1.65
N VAL A 79 -4.50 16.46 1.66
CA VAL A 79 -3.20 16.17 2.30
C VAL A 79 -2.05 16.45 1.34
N THR A 80 -2.29 16.28 0.04
CA THR A 80 -1.27 16.44 -1.03
C THR A 80 -1.36 17.77 -1.78
N ARG A 81 -2.18 18.71 -1.30
CA ARG A 81 -2.27 20.06 -1.86
C ARG A 81 -1.04 20.92 -1.55
#